data_AF-A0A963DHB8-F1
#
_entry.id   AF-A0A963DHB8-F1
#
_cell.length_a   1.000
_cell.length_b   1.000
_cell.length_c   1.000
_cell.angle_alpha   90.00
_cell.angle_beta   90.00
_cell.angle_gamma   90.00
#
_symmetry.space_group_name_H-M   'P 1'
#
loop_
_entity.id
_entity.type
_entity.pdbx_description
1 polymer ?
#
loop_
_entity_poly.entity_id
_entity_poly.type
_entity_poly.pdbx_seq_one_letter_code
_entity_poly.pdbx_strand_id
1 'polypeptide(L)'
;MSRIPPLISSVIRRCCFILLLGFLLQERDAHADYLNELLDRADRLNLAERREWRTLLHYRSAPDGERVISDADDARFFLAPTGKNDPQAELAATLRAFFITKPVSADPQPAQCAFIARYRWLKTALDVDDQRLPPQPCVRFQHWLRELNAESVTLVFASAYLNNPASLFGHTLLRLNQRGQTDRTRLLAYTINYAADDSGSHGLMYAIDGITGGFRGQFDIQPYYQMVRIYSDLESRDIWEYRLNLSPLQ
;
A
#
# COMPACT_ATOMS: atom_id res chain seq x y z
N MET A 1 24.44 29.97 48.62
CA MET A 1 24.30 28.71 47.85
C MET A 1 23.77 27.62 48.76
N SER A 2 22.44 27.50 48.88
CA SER A 2 21.79 26.51 49.76
C SER A 2 21.68 25.15 49.05
N ARG A 3 22.41 24.13 49.53
CA ARG A 3 22.28 22.75 49.05
C ARG A 3 21.00 22.12 49.63
N ILE A 4 20.10 21.67 48.76
CA ILE A 4 18.89 20.92 49.15
C ILE A 4 19.33 19.55 49.73
N PRO A 5 18.79 19.09 50.87
CA PRO A 5 19.23 17.85 51.51
C PRO A 5 18.83 16.60 50.70
N PRO A 6 19.66 15.54 50.70
CA PRO A 6 19.53 14.42 49.77
C PRO A 6 18.27 13.56 49.94
N LEU A 7 17.65 13.52 51.14
CA LEU A 7 16.42 12.75 51.36
C LEU A 7 15.20 13.35 50.63
N ILE A 8 15.07 14.68 50.58
CA ILE A 8 13.91 15.33 49.95
C ILE A 8 13.91 15.06 48.43
N SER A 9 15.11 15.06 47.83
CA SER A 9 15.30 14.67 46.43
C SER A 9 14.82 13.25 46.13
N SER A 10 15.10 12.26 46.99
CA SER A 10 14.74 10.87 46.73
C SER A 10 13.23 10.59 46.85
N VAL A 11 12.54 11.26 47.78
CA VAL A 11 11.08 11.13 47.95
C VAL A 11 10.33 11.75 46.77
N ILE A 12 10.70 12.98 46.36
CA ILE A 12 10.09 13.64 45.19
C ILE A 12 10.31 12.80 43.93
N ARG A 13 11.53 12.24 43.74
CA ARG A 13 11.83 11.38 42.58
C ARG A 13 10.99 10.10 42.57
N ARG A 14 10.73 9.49 43.73
CA ARG A 14 9.84 8.32 43.86
C ARG A 14 8.38 8.66 43.60
N CYS A 15 7.85 9.76 44.14
CA CYS A 15 6.48 10.20 43.86
C CYS A 15 6.27 10.55 42.38
N CYS A 16 7.20 11.28 41.75
CA CYS A 16 7.14 11.53 40.31
C CYS A 16 7.22 10.25 39.48
N PHE A 17 8.05 9.27 39.88
CA PHE A 17 8.14 7.98 39.17
C PHE A 17 6.85 7.16 39.27
N ILE A 18 6.20 7.13 40.44
CA ILE A 18 4.91 6.45 40.63
C ILE A 18 3.79 7.14 39.83
N LEU A 19 3.76 8.47 39.81
CA LEU A 19 2.79 9.25 39.01
C LEU A 19 2.99 9.03 37.51
N LEU A 20 4.23 9.03 37.02
CA LEU A 20 4.57 8.68 35.63
C LEU A 20 4.18 7.24 35.28
N LEU A 21 4.40 6.28 36.18
CA LEU A 21 4.00 4.89 35.97
C LEU A 21 2.48 4.75 35.87
N GLY A 22 1.72 5.43 36.74
CA GLY A 22 0.26 5.44 36.71
C GLY A 22 -0.30 6.04 35.42
N PHE A 23 0.26 7.16 34.95
CA PHE A 23 -0.18 7.82 33.72
C PHE A 23 0.09 6.95 32.48
N LEU A 24 1.27 6.30 32.41
CA LEU A 24 1.64 5.40 31.31
C LEU A 24 0.83 4.10 31.27
N LEU A 25 0.32 3.63 32.42
CA LEU A 25 -0.61 2.50 32.47
C LEU A 25 -2.01 2.92 31.98
N GLN A 26 -2.50 4.07 32.44
CA GLN A 26 -3.82 4.60 32.07
C GLN A 26 -3.97 4.87 30.55
N GLU A 27 -2.93 5.38 29.88
CA GLU A 27 -2.96 5.54 28.41
C GLU A 27 -2.96 4.20 27.65
N ARG A 28 -2.28 3.17 28.17
CA ARG A 28 -2.26 1.84 27.53
C ARG A 28 -3.62 1.17 27.56
N ASP A 29 -4.31 1.24 28.70
CA ASP A 29 -5.63 0.63 28.87
C ASP A 29 -6.66 1.33 27.96
N ALA A 30 -6.63 2.66 27.90
CA ALA A 30 -7.50 3.45 27.00
C ALA A 30 -7.29 3.14 25.50
N HIS A 31 -6.04 2.89 25.07
CA HIS A 31 -5.76 2.46 23.69
C HIS A 31 -6.27 1.03 23.40
N ALA A 32 -6.14 0.11 24.38
CA ALA A 32 -6.65 -1.25 24.24
C ALA A 32 -8.19 -1.28 24.14
N ASP A 33 -8.87 -0.49 24.99
CA ASP A 33 -10.33 -0.36 24.97
C ASP A 33 -10.83 0.21 23.63
N TYR A 34 -10.17 1.25 23.10
CA TYR A 34 -10.58 1.81 21.80
C TYR A 34 -10.32 0.87 20.63
N LEU A 35 -9.19 0.17 20.62
CA LEU A 35 -8.91 -0.86 19.63
C LEU A 35 -9.99 -1.96 19.62
N ASN A 36 -10.43 -2.42 20.80
CA ASN A 36 -11.51 -3.40 20.92
C ASN A 36 -12.84 -2.83 20.38
N GLU A 37 -13.17 -1.58 20.71
CA GLU A 37 -14.36 -0.89 20.20
C GLU A 37 -14.38 -0.83 18.65
N LEU A 38 -13.22 -0.55 18.04
CA LEU A 38 -13.07 -0.51 16.57
C LEU A 38 -13.14 -1.89 15.93
N LEU A 39 -12.59 -2.93 16.58
CA LEU A 39 -12.71 -4.32 16.14
C LEU A 39 -14.18 -4.78 16.16
N ASP A 40 -14.87 -4.62 17.29
CA ASP A 40 -16.28 -4.99 17.42
C ASP A 40 -17.17 -4.21 16.42
N ARG A 41 -16.82 -2.94 16.13
CA ARG A 41 -17.51 -2.11 15.14
C ARG A 41 -17.25 -2.61 13.72
N ALA A 42 -16.03 -3.04 13.39
CA ALA A 42 -15.70 -3.61 12.09
C ALA A 42 -16.46 -4.92 11.82
N ASP A 43 -16.56 -5.76 12.85
CA ASP A 43 -17.25 -7.05 12.79
C ASP A 43 -18.76 -6.85 12.61
N ARG A 44 -19.39 -5.97 13.42
CA ARG A 44 -20.82 -5.62 13.24
C ARG A 44 -21.15 -5.03 11.87
N LEU A 45 -20.19 -4.38 11.21
CA LEU A 45 -20.35 -3.77 9.89
C LEU A 45 -19.93 -4.70 8.73
N ASN A 46 -19.52 -5.94 9.04
CA ASN A 46 -18.95 -6.95 8.15
C ASN A 46 -17.87 -6.37 7.21
N LEU A 47 -16.97 -5.54 7.75
CA LEU A 47 -16.01 -4.79 6.93
C LEU A 47 -15.07 -5.70 6.14
N ALA A 48 -14.72 -6.88 6.66
CA ALA A 48 -13.87 -7.86 5.98
C ALA A 48 -14.51 -8.47 4.71
N GLU A 49 -15.84 -8.42 4.60
CA GLU A 49 -16.58 -8.92 3.44
C GLU A 49 -16.80 -7.87 2.36
N ARG A 50 -16.65 -6.59 2.71
CA ARG A 50 -16.90 -5.48 1.78
C ARG A 50 -15.95 -5.50 0.59
N ARG A 51 -16.50 -5.14 -0.58
CA ARG A 51 -15.76 -5.14 -1.85
C ARG A 51 -14.54 -4.22 -1.79
N GLU A 52 -14.65 -3.09 -1.11
CA GLU A 52 -13.59 -2.09 -0.96
C GLU A 52 -12.39 -2.67 -0.19
N TRP A 53 -12.63 -3.30 0.97
CA TRP A 53 -11.60 -4.03 1.71
C TRP A 53 -10.98 -5.13 0.84
N ARG A 54 -11.83 -5.91 0.16
CA ARG A 54 -11.36 -7.00 -0.68
C ARG A 54 -10.50 -6.54 -1.86
N THR A 55 -10.82 -5.38 -2.44
CA THR A 55 -10.08 -4.73 -3.53
C THR A 55 -8.73 -4.19 -3.04
N LEU A 56 -8.68 -3.54 -1.86
CA LEU A 56 -7.44 -3.03 -1.24
C LEU A 56 -6.42 -4.11 -0.88
N LEU A 57 -6.85 -5.38 -0.87
CA LEU A 57 -6.04 -6.56 -0.59
C LEU A 57 -5.94 -7.51 -1.77
N HIS A 58 -6.45 -7.15 -2.95
CA HIS A 58 -6.45 -7.99 -4.15
C HIS A 58 -7.02 -9.41 -3.93
N TYR A 59 -8.04 -9.56 -3.07
CA TYR A 59 -8.73 -10.85 -2.94
C TYR A 59 -9.65 -11.10 -4.13
N ARG A 60 -9.59 -12.34 -4.62
CA ARG A 60 -10.58 -12.95 -5.50
C ARG A 60 -11.15 -14.21 -4.86
N SER A 61 -12.26 -14.72 -5.40
CA SER A 61 -12.69 -16.08 -5.10
C SER A 61 -11.62 -17.08 -5.52
N ALA A 62 -11.36 -18.06 -4.64
CA ALA A 62 -10.55 -19.22 -4.95
C ALA A 62 -11.26 -20.10 -6.02
N PRO A 63 -10.54 -21.03 -6.67
CA PRO A 63 -11.14 -21.89 -7.70
C PRO A 63 -12.29 -22.79 -7.21
N ASP A 64 -12.41 -23.01 -5.90
CA ASP A 64 -13.54 -23.72 -5.27
C ASP A 64 -14.80 -22.84 -5.08
N GLY A 65 -14.69 -21.53 -5.30
CA GLY A 65 -15.79 -20.56 -5.16
C GLY A 65 -16.14 -20.17 -3.73
N GLU A 66 -15.82 -21.01 -2.74
CA GLU A 66 -16.17 -20.81 -1.33
C GLU A 66 -15.16 -19.93 -0.58
N ARG A 67 -13.86 -20.08 -0.89
CA ARG A 67 -12.79 -19.34 -0.20
C ARG A 67 -12.39 -18.08 -0.96
N VAL A 68 -11.70 -17.19 -0.28
CA VAL A 68 -11.02 -16.04 -0.90
C VAL A 68 -9.51 -16.19 -0.76
N ILE A 69 -8.79 -15.75 -1.79
CA ILE A 69 -7.32 -15.75 -1.82
C ILE A 69 -6.85 -14.44 -2.45
N SER A 70 -5.82 -13.83 -1.85
CA SER A 70 -5.19 -12.63 -2.38
C SER A 70 -4.16 -12.98 -3.44
N ASP A 71 -4.20 -12.24 -4.55
CA ASP A 71 -3.19 -12.34 -5.62
C ASP A 71 -1.83 -11.71 -5.24
N ALA A 72 -1.73 -10.99 -4.12
CA ALA A 72 -0.44 -10.57 -3.57
C ALA A 72 0.35 -11.74 -2.97
N ASP A 73 1.59 -11.95 -3.43
CA ASP A 73 2.49 -13.04 -3.00
C ASP A 73 3.53 -12.64 -1.95
N ASP A 74 3.86 -11.36 -1.80
CA ASP A 74 4.83 -10.90 -0.81
C ASP A 74 4.24 -11.00 0.60
N ALA A 75 4.85 -11.81 1.48
CA ALA A 75 4.44 -11.95 2.87
C ALA A 75 4.45 -10.61 3.64
N ARG A 76 5.25 -9.62 3.21
CA ARG A 76 5.32 -8.27 3.80
C ARG A 76 4.11 -7.39 3.48
N PHE A 77 3.27 -7.80 2.52
CA PHE A 77 2.00 -7.14 2.21
C PHE A 77 0.92 -7.40 3.28
N PHE A 78 1.04 -8.48 4.05
CA PHE A 78 0.08 -8.86 5.08
C PHE A 78 0.61 -8.53 6.48
N LEU A 79 -0.30 -8.14 7.38
CA LEU A 79 -0.04 -7.91 8.79
C LEU A 79 -0.45 -9.12 9.64
N ALA A 80 -1.40 -9.93 9.17
CA ALA A 80 -1.73 -11.23 9.73
C ALA A 80 -0.95 -12.35 9.02
N PRO A 81 -0.42 -13.36 9.75
CA PRO A 81 0.21 -14.53 9.13
C PRO A 81 -0.73 -15.33 8.19
N THR A 82 -2.03 -15.31 8.45
CA THR A 82 -3.08 -15.92 7.61
C THR A 82 -3.65 -14.97 6.56
N GLY A 83 -3.20 -13.71 6.51
CA GLY A 83 -3.85 -12.62 5.78
C GLY A 83 -4.09 -12.92 4.30
N LYS A 84 -3.23 -13.70 3.63
CA LYS A 84 -3.44 -14.09 2.21
C LYS A 84 -4.76 -14.82 1.94
N ASN A 85 -5.34 -15.49 2.94
CA ASN A 85 -6.59 -16.26 2.82
C ASN A 85 -7.68 -15.86 3.84
N ASP A 86 -7.38 -14.88 4.70
CA ASP A 86 -8.24 -14.49 5.83
C ASP A 86 -8.36 -12.95 5.91
N PRO A 87 -9.37 -12.36 5.22
CA PRO A 87 -9.60 -10.92 5.24
C PRO A 87 -9.96 -10.37 6.62
N GLN A 88 -10.51 -11.21 7.50
CA GLN A 88 -10.95 -10.85 8.84
C GLN A 88 -9.74 -10.74 9.78
N ALA A 89 -8.85 -11.73 9.78
CA ALA A 89 -7.58 -11.65 10.50
C ALA A 89 -6.71 -10.50 9.99
N GLU A 90 -6.64 -10.26 8.67
CA GLU A 90 -5.87 -9.14 8.10
C GLU A 90 -6.46 -7.78 8.51
N LEU A 91 -7.79 -7.65 8.58
CA LEU A 91 -8.44 -6.41 9.05
C LEU A 91 -8.11 -6.16 10.51
N ALA A 92 -8.27 -7.18 11.35
CA ALA A 92 -7.98 -7.07 12.77
C ALA A 92 -6.49 -6.80 13.04
N ALA A 93 -5.57 -7.40 12.27
CA ALA A 93 -4.14 -7.10 12.33
C ALA A 93 -3.82 -5.68 11.83
N THR A 94 -4.51 -5.21 10.79
CA THR A 94 -4.37 -3.84 10.27
C THR A 94 -4.80 -2.80 11.32
N LEU A 95 -5.95 -2.98 11.97
CA LEU A 95 -6.39 -2.09 13.05
C LEU A 95 -5.40 -2.10 14.22
N ARG A 96 -4.96 -3.27 14.70
CA ARG A 96 -3.93 -3.38 15.74
C ARG A 96 -2.63 -2.65 15.38
N ALA A 97 -2.23 -2.74 14.10
CA ALA A 97 -0.99 -2.12 13.63
C ALA A 97 -1.06 -0.58 13.56
N PHE A 98 -2.25 0.03 13.49
CA PHE A 98 -2.38 1.49 13.50
C PHE A 98 -2.10 2.13 14.87
N PHE A 99 -2.25 1.38 15.96
CA PHE A 99 -1.96 1.82 17.34
C PHE A 99 -0.48 1.72 17.73
N ILE A 100 0.37 1.17 16.85
CA ILE A 100 1.81 0.99 17.12
C ILE A 100 2.68 1.70 16.07
N THR A 101 3.84 2.18 16.50
CA THR A 101 4.83 2.85 15.64
C THR A 101 5.86 1.89 15.03
N LYS A 102 5.72 0.57 15.25
CA LYS A 102 6.62 -0.44 14.71
C LYS A 102 6.60 -0.38 13.17
N PRO A 103 7.77 -0.28 12.50
CA PRO A 103 7.83 -0.34 11.04
C PRO A 103 7.33 -1.68 10.48
N VAL A 104 6.59 -1.61 9.38
CA VAL A 104 6.04 -2.75 8.62
C VAL A 104 6.28 -2.55 7.11
N SER A 105 5.90 -3.55 6.30
CA SER A 105 6.10 -3.58 4.84
C SER A 105 7.57 -3.68 4.39
N ALA A 106 7.77 -3.75 3.07
CA ALA A 106 9.08 -3.77 2.41
C ALA A 106 9.83 -2.43 2.52
N ASP A 107 9.09 -1.32 2.58
CA ASP A 107 9.60 0.02 2.87
C ASP A 107 9.23 0.39 4.32
N PRO A 108 10.16 0.30 5.29
CA PRO A 108 9.80 0.32 6.72
C PRO A 108 9.20 1.65 7.17
N GLN A 109 7.89 1.66 7.40
CA GLN A 109 7.13 2.80 7.93
C GLN A 109 6.03 2.32 8.91
N PRO A 110 5.48 3.19 9.78
CA PRO A 110 4.30 2.86 10.57
C PRO A 110 3.11 2.44 9.68
N ALA A 111 2.26 1.53 10.16
CA ALA A 111 1.23 0.89 9.33
C ALA A 111 0.24 1.89 8.69
N GLN A 112 -0.08 3.00 9.37
CA GLN A 112 -0.91 4.07 8.81
C GLN A 112 -0.33 4.69 7.53
N CYS A 113 1.01 4.69 7.38
CA CYS A 113 1.71 5.23 6.21
C CYS A 113 2.04 4.15 5.18
N ALA A 114 2.48 2.98 5.63
CA ALA A 114 2.79 1.83 4.76
C ALA A 114 1.53 1.32 4.01
N PHE A 115 0.37 1.39 4.65
CA PHE A 115 -0.91 0.94 4.09
C PHE A 115 -1.94 2.08 4.07
N ILE A 116 -1.54 3.26 3.57
CA ILE A 116 -2.34 4.48 3.66
C ILE A 116 -3.75 4.38 3.05
N ALA A 117 -3.94 3.58 2.00
CA ALA A 117 -5.26 3.35 1.42
C ALA A 117 -6.17 2.55 2.38
N ARG A 118 -5.62 1.54 3.06
CA ARG A 118 -6.32 0.79 4.12
C ARG A 118 -6.64 1.69 5.30
N TYR A 119 -5.71 2.54 5.73
CA TYR A 119 -5.92 3.49 6.83
C TYR A 119 -7.03 4.50 6.52
N ARG A 120 -7.00 5.14 5.34
CA ARG A 120 -8.04 6.10 4.91
C ARG A 120 -9.42 5.45 4.82
N TRP A 121 -9.50 4.24 4.26
CA TRP A 121 -10.76 3.52 4.15
C TRP A 121 -11.31 3.11 5.52
N LEU A 122 -10.50 2.47 6.37
CA LEU A 122 -10.92 2.06 7.73
C LEU A 122 -11.29 3.27 8.60
N LYS A 123 -10.52 4.38 8.53
CA LYS A 123 -10.83 5.63 9.23
C LYS A 123 -12.23 6.14 8.90
N THR A 124 -12.59 6.13 7.61
CA THR A 124 -13.90 6.58 7.12
C THR A 124 -15.00 5.57 7.45
N ALA A 125 -14.74 4.27 7.25
CA ALA A 125 -15.73 3.21 7.44
C ALA A 125 -16.09 2.95 8.91
N LEU A 126 -15.19 3.26 9.85
CA LEU A 126 -15.38 3.10 11.28
C LEU A 126 -15.68 4.40 12.03
N ASP A 127 -15.63 5.56 11.37
CA ASP A 127 -15.72 6.88 12.01
C ASP A 127 -14.71 7.04 13.16
N VAL A 128 -13.42 6.93 12.80
CA VAL A 128 -12.31 6.94 13.77
C VAL A 128 -12.04 8.35 14.28
N ASP A 129 -12.21 8.53 15.60
CA ASP A 129 -11.76 9.69 16.37
C ASP A 129 -10.23 9.83 16.36
N ASP A 130 -9.75 10.94 15.79
CA ASP A 130 -8.33 11.33 15.72
C ASP A 130 -7.71 11.68 17.09
N GLN A 131 -8.50 11.96 18.13
CA GLN A 131 -7.95 12.15 19.48
C GLN A 131 -7.56 10.82 20.12
N ARG A 132 -8.31 9.74 19.83
CA ARG A 132 -8.07 8.39 20.37
C ARG A 132 -7.19 7.53 19.46
N LEU A 133 -7.10 7.83 18.16
CA LEU A 133 -6.11 7.25 17.24
C LEU A 133 -5.46 8.35 16.37
N PRO A 134 -4.44 9.05 16.88
CA PRO A 134 -3.80 10.15 16.17
C PRO A 134 -3.27 9.78 14.78
N PRO A 135 -3.55 10.61 13.75
CA PRO A 135 -3.07 10.38 12.39
C PRO A 135 -1.57 10.63 12.32
N GLN A 136 -0.83 9.64 11.80
CA GLN A 136 0.58 9.79 11.50
C GLN A 136 0.78 10.76 10.32
N PRO A 137 1.81 11.63 10.35
CA PRO A 137 1.97 12.67 9.33
C PRO A 137 2.34 12.11 7.94
N CYS A 138 2.92 10.92 7.86
CA CYS A 138 3.27 10.22 6.62
C CYS A 138 4.02 11.10 5.59
N VAL A 139 5.02 11.86 6.07
CA VAL A 139 5.72 12.90 5.31
C VAL A 139 6.25 12.41 3.96
N ARG A 140 6.79 11.19 3.89
CA ARG A 140 7.28 10.56 2.65
C ARG A 140 6.18 10.42 1.59
N PHE A 141 5.03 9.87 1.99
CA PHE A 141 3.85 9.76 1.11
C PHE A 141 3.37 11.15 0.67
N GLN A 142 3.29 12.12 1.59
CA GLN A 142 2.85 13.47 1.23
C GLN A 142 3.79 14.16 0.25
N HIS A 143 5.10 13.94 0.36
CA HIS A 143 6.11 14.46 -0.56
C HIS A 143 5.91 13.86 -1.95
N TRP A 144 5.92 12.52 -2.04
CA TRP A 144 5.70 11.78 -3.27
C TRP A 144 4.38 12.16 -3.97
N LEU A 145 3.27 12.29 -3.22
CA LEU A 145 1.98 12.68 -3.80
C LEU A 145 2.00 14.12 -4.37
N ARG A 146 2.73 15.04 -3.72
CA ARG A 146 2.90 16.42 -4.22
C ARG A 146 3.81 16.49 -5.45
N GLU A 147 4.87 15.70 -5.50
CA GLU A 147 5.75 15.60 -6.68
C GLU A 147 5.04 14.95 -7.86
N LEU A 148 4.20 13.95 -7.60
CA LEU A 148 3.39 13.26 -8.59
C LEU A 148 2.40 14.21 -9.27
N ASN A 149 1.80 15.16 -8.52
CA ASN A 149 0.97 16.27 -9.00
C ASN A 149 -0.04 15.89 -10.12
N ALA A 150 -0.62 14.70 -10.03
CA ALA A 150 -1.40 14.12 -11.11
C ALA A 150 -2.76 14.83 -11.28
N GLU A 151 -3.09 15.17 -12.52
CA GLU A 151 -4.34 15.84 -12.90
C GLU A 151 -5.21 14.98 -13.83
N SER A 152 -4.62 14.05 -14.56
CA SER A 152 -5.38 13.06 -15.33
C SER A 152 -4.56 11.80 -15.59
N VAL A 153 -5.25 10.71 -15.93
CA VAL A 153 -4.62 9.43 -16.26
C VAL A 153 -4.80 9.14 -17.76
N THR A 154 -3.75 8.61 -18.39
CA THR A 154 -3.80 8.08 -19.75
C THR A 154 -3.55 6.58 -19.69
N LEU A 155 -4.49 5.80 -20.21
CA LEU A 155 -4.27 4.39 -20.50
C LEU A 155 -3.34 4.31 -21.71
N VAL A 156 -2.24 3.55 -21.59
CA VAL A 156 -1.26 3.34 -22.64
C VAL A 156 -1.16 1.85 -22.91
N PHE A 157 -1.20 1.46 -24.18
CA PHE A 157 -1.09 0.07 -24.61
C PHE A 157 0.03 -0.10 -25.62
N ALA A 158 0.95 -1.03 -25.37
CA ALA A 158 2.01 -1.41 -26.30
C ALA A 158 1.65 -2.74 -26.98
N SER A 159 1.57 -2.75 -28.31
CA SER A 159 1.17 -3.92 -29.12
C SER A 159 2.01 -5.17 -28.83
N ALA A 160 1.47 -6.39 -29.01
CA ALA A 160 2.20 -7.66 -28.82
C ALA A 160 3.60 -7.70 -29.49
N TYR A 161 4.59 -8.34 -28.85
CA TYR A 161 5.93 -8.53 -29.42
C TYR A 161 6.40 -9.99 -29.35
N LEU A 162 6.39 -10.68 -30.51
CA LEU A 162 6.61 -12.12 -30.61
C LEU A 162 8.02 -12.58 -30.23
N ASN A 163 9.03 -11.72 -30.36
CA ASN A 163 10.42 -12.07 -30.08
C ASN A 163 10.75 -12.02 -28.57
N ASN A 164 9.81 -11.58 -27.73
CA ASN A 164 9.95 -11.50 -26.28
C ASN A 164 8.74 -12.18 -25.60
N PRO A 165 8.84 -13.45 -25.21
CA PRO A 165 7.82 -14.19 -24.45
C PRO A 165 7.24 -13.44 -23.23
N ALA A 166 8.03 -12.65 -22.50
CA ALA A 166 7.55 -11.84 -21.38
C ALA A 166 6.70 -10.61 -21.80
N SER A 167 6.72 -10.29 -23.09
CA SER A 167 5.98 -9.18 -23.75
C SER A 167 4.95 -9.68 -24.79
N LEU A 168 4.75 -10.99 -24.90
CA LEU A 168 4.06 -11.65 -26.02
C LEU A 168 2.63 -11.14 -26.23
N PHE A 169 1.91 -10.83 -25.15
CA PHE A 169 0.49 -10.46 -25.18
C PHE A 169 0.23 -8.93 -25.18
N GLY A 170 1.28 -8.12 -25.27
CA GLY A 170 1.19 -6.67 -25.10
C GLY A 170 1.40 -6.25 -23.64
N HIS A 171 1.54 -4.94 -23.42
CA HIS A 171 1.57 -4.35 -22.06
C HIS A 171 0.55 -3.23 -21.94
N THR A 172 -0.11 -3.17 -20.80
CA THR A 172 -1.07 -2.09 -20.46
C THR A 172 -0.55 -1.35 -19.24
N LEU A 173 -0.31 -0.05 -19.40
CA LEU A 173 0.26 0.81 -18.36
C LEU A 173 -0.56 2.10 -18.21
N LEU A 174 -0.56 2.66 -17.00
CA LEU A 174 -1.26 3.90 -16.67
C LEU A 174 -0.25 5.02 -16.53
N ARG A 175 -0.29 5.99 -17.45
CA ARG A 175 0.51 7.22 -17.34
C ARG A 175 -0.24 8.26 -16.52
N LEU A 176 0.42 8.77 -15.49
CA LEU A 176 -0.08 9.81 -14.59
C LEU A 176 0.40 11.17 -15.11
N ASN A 177 -0.51 11.91 -15.76
CA ASN A 177 -0.20 13.20 -16.35
C ASN A 177 -0.21 14.29 -15.27
N GLN A 178 0.87 15.06 -15.16
CA GLN A 178 0.98 16.14 -14.17
C GLN A 178 0.14 17.36 -14.59
N ARG A 179 -0.33 18.16 -13.62
CA ARG A 179 -0.96 19.45 -13.89
C ARG A 179 -0.02 20.35 -14.72
N GLY A 180 -0.54 20.93 -15.79
CA GLY A 180 0.22 21.82 -16.68
C GLY A 180 1.25 21.11 -17.57
N GLN A 181 1.24 19.78 -17.64
CA GLN A 181 2.11 19.02 -18.52
C GLN A 181 1.83 19.31 -20.00
N THR A 182 2.90 19.56 -20.76
CA THR A 182 2.89 19.73 -22.22
C THR A 182 3.43 18.47 -22.93
N ASP A 183 3.20 18.35 -24.24
CA ASP A 183 3.73 17.24 -25.06
C ASP A 183 5.24 17.08 -24.97
N ARG A 184 5.99 18.19 -24.80
CA ARG A 184 7.46 18.18 -24.62
C ARG A 184 7.89 17.57 -23.28
N THR A 185 7.06 17.72 -22.26
CA THR A 185 7.27 17.21 -20.88
C THR A 185 6.55 15.88 -20.61
N ARG A 186 5.79 15.36 -21.58
CA ARG A 186 4.99 14.12 -21.49
C ARG A 186 5.83 12.89 -21.15
N LEU A 187 7.05 12.84 -21.69
CA LEU A 187 8.03 11.78 -21.43
C LEU A 187 8.55 11.73 -19.98
N LEU A 188 8.35 12.81 -19.20
CA LEU A 188 8.72 12.88 -17.79
C LEU A 188 7.57 12.47 -16.85
N ALA A 189 6.39 12.11 -17.38
CA ALA A 189 5.29 11.58 -16.59
C ALA A 189 5.69 10.28 -15.88
N TYR A 190 5.09 9.99 -14.73
CA TYR A 190 5.19 8.67 -14.12
C TYR A 190 4.26 7.69 -14.84
N THR A 191 4.70 6.44 -15.00
CA THR A 191 3.87 5.33 -15.45
C THR A 191 3.81 4.25 -14.38
N ILE A 192 2.60 3.79 -14.05
CA ILE A 192 2.36 2.56 -13.31
C ILE A 192 2.23 1.44 -14.33
N ASN A 193 3.01 0.38 -14.17
CA ASN A 193 2.99 -0.79 -15.03
C ASN A 193 2.80 -2.06 -14.19
N TYR A 194 2.21 -3.11 -14.77
CA TYR A 194 2.24 -4.46 -14.24
C TYR A 194 2.80 -5.39 -15.31
N ALA A 195 3.96 -5.98 -15.05
CA ALA A 195 4.68 -6.78 -16.03
C ALA A 195 5.35 -8.01 -15.40
N ALA A 196 5.69 -8.96 -16.27
CA ALA A 196 6.51 -10.11 -15.96
C ALA A 196 7.95 -9.70 -15.62
N ASP A 197 8.45 -10.16 -14.48
CA ASP A 197 9.88 -10.24 -14.16
C ASP A 197 10.44 -11.55 -14.74
N ASP A 198 11.33 -11.42 -15.72
CA ASP A 198 12.01 -12.52 -16.40
C ASP A 198 13.45 -12.75 -15.91
N SER A 199 13.94 -11.94 -14.97
CA SER A 199 15.35 -11.91 -14.56
C SER A 199 15.89 -13.25 -14.02
N GLY A 200 15.01 -14.12 -13.53
CA GLY A 200 15.33 -15.47 -13.03
C GLY A 200 15.02 -16.63 -13.98
N SER A 201 14.50 -16.40 -15.19
CA SER A 201 14.13 -17.49 -16.12
C SER A 201 14.99 -17.49 -17.38
N HIS A 202 15.46 -18.67 -17.79
CA HIS A 202 16.47 -18.82 -18.83
C HIS A 202 16.17 -20.00 -19.78
N GLY A 203 16.58 -19.85 -21.04
CA GLY A 203 16.51 -20.93 -22.05
C GLY A 203 15.11 -21.49 -22.23
N LEU A 204 14.95 -22.80 -22.04
CA LEU A 204 13.66 -23.48 -22.19
C LEU A 204 12.61 -23.01 -21.17
N MET A 205 13.01 -22.70 -19.92
CA MET A 205 12.06 -22.24 -18.91
C MET A 205 11.44 -20.89 -19.29
N TYR A 206 12.24 -19.97 -19.84
CA TYR A 206 11.77 -18.66 -20.27
C TYR A 206 10.67 -18.75 -21.36
N ALA A 207 10.78 -19.72 -22.28
CA ALA A 207 9.74 -19.99 -23.26
C ALA A 207 8.48 -20.64 -22.63
N ILE A 208 8.66 -21.58 -21.68
CA ILE A 208 7.55 -22.22 -20.97
C ILE A 208 6.79 -21.20 -20.11
N ASP A 209 7.50 -20.41 -19.32
CA ASP A 209 6.94 -19.38 -18.43
C ASP A 209 6.16 -18.32 -19.24
N GLY A 210 6.68 -17.90 -20.40
CA GLY A 210 5.96 -16.94 -21.26
C GLY A 210 4.71 -17.49 -21.94
N ILE A 211 4.66 -18.79 -22.23
CA ILE A 211 3.47 -19.45 -22.80
C ILE A 211 2.44 -19.81 -21.71
N THR A 212 2.89 -20.18 -20.51
CA THR A 212 2.03 -20.68 -19.42
C THR A 212 1.65 -19.62 -18.38
N GLY A 213 2.29 -18.44 -18.41
CA GLY A 213 2.10 -17.38 -17.40
C GLY A 213 2.90 -17.63 -16.11
N GLY A 214 4.01 -18.37 -16.20
CA GLY A 214 4.86 -18.75 -15.06
C GLY A 214 5.74 -17.62 -14.49
N PHE A 215 5.85 -16.49 -15.19
CA PHE A 215 6.61 -15.34 -14.72
C PHE A 215 6.01 -14.71 -13.46
N ARG A 216 6.87 -14.14 -12.61
CA ARG A 216 6.43 -13.33 -11.47
C ARG A 216 5.92 -11.99 -11.98
N GLY A 217 4.65 -11.69 -11.75
CA GLY A 217 4.11 -10.37 -12.06
C GLY A 217 4.45 -9.37 -10.96
N GLN A 218 4.95 -8.19 -11.32
CA GLN A 218 5.23 -7.10 -10.37
C GLN A 218 4.71 -5.76 -10.87
N PHE A 219 4.33 -4.90 -9.93
CA PHE A 219 4.04 -3.50 -10.20
C PHE A 219 5.31 -2.67 -10.15
N ASP A 220 5.49 -1.77 -11.12
CA ASP A 220 6.60 -0.83 -11.17
C ASP A 220 6.10 0.60 -11.47
N ILE A 221 6.83 1.60 -10.96
CA ILE A 221 6.56 3.02 -11.14
C ILE A 221 7.83 3.72 -11.66
N GLN A 222 7.95 3.81 -12.98
CA GLN A 222 9.09 4.42 -13.68
C GLN A 222 8.66 5.56 -14.61
N PRO A 223 9.57 6.48 -15.00
CA PRO A 223 9.29 7.57 -15.94
C PRO A 223 8.93 7.08 -17.35
N TYR A 224 8.01 7.77 -18.02
CA TYR A 224 7.46 7.33 -19.30
C TYR A 224 8.49 7.21 -20.44
N TYR A 225 9.55 8.03 -20.44
CA TYR A 225 10.62 7.92 -21.44
C TYR A 225 11.31 6.55 -21.44
N GLN A 226 11.35 5.85 -20.30
CA GLN A 226 11.92 4.51 -20.21
C GLN A 226 11.03 3.49 -20.94
N MET A 227 9.71 3.58 -20.76
CA MET A 227 8.74 2.76 -21.47
C MET A 227 8.72 3.03 -22.98
N VAL A 228 8.80 4.30 -23.40
CA VAL A 228 8.91 4.63 -24.84
C VAL A 228 10.19 4.05 -25.41
N ARG A 229 11.33 4.19 -24.72
CA ARG A 229 12.61 3.62 -25.18
C ARG A 229 12.57 2.09 -25.28
N ILE A 230 11.91 1.40 -24.35
CA ILE A 230 11.76 -0.06 -24.41
C ILE A 230 10.83 -0.45 -25.56
N TYR A 231 9.57 0.03 -25.55
CA TYR A 231 8.55 -0.49 -26.46
C TYR A 231 8.66 0.07 -27.88
N SER A 232 8.88 1.38 -28.04
CA SER A 232 9.07 2.01 -29.36
C SER A 232 10.50 1.79 -29.87
N ASP A 233 11.52 2.23 -29.12
CA ASP A 233 12.86 2.37 -29.71
C ASP A 233 13.66 1.06 -29.77
N LEU A 234 13.43 0.13 -28.84
CA LEU A 234 14.13 -1.18 -28.80
C LEU A 234 13.29 -2.31 -29.38
N GLU A 235 11.98 -2.36 -29.09
CA GLU A 235 11.08 -3.42 -29.57
C GLU A 235 10.29 -3.06 -30.84
N SER A 236 10.33 -1.80 -31.32
CA SER A 236 9.64 -1.33 -32.54
C SER A 236 8.11 -1.56 -32.53
N ARG A 237 7.47 -1.35 -31.37
CA ARG A 237 6.03 -1.60 -31.14
C ARG A 237 5.20 -0.32 -31.27
N ASP A 238 3.97 -0.47 -31.75
CA ASP A 238 3.00 0.61 -31.72
C ASP A 238 2.54 0.89 -30.28
N ILE A 239 2.54 2.17 -29.91
CA ILE A 239 2.07 2.66 -28.62
C ILE A 239 0.77 3.44 -28.82
N TRP A 240 -0.30 2.97 -28.21
CA TRP A 240 -1.63 3.56 -28.25
C TRP A 240 -1.93 4.30 -26.95
N GLU A 241 -2.41 5.53 -27.03
CA GLU A 241 -2.65 6.39 -25.86
C GLU A 241 -4.09 6.87 -25.82
N TYR A 242 -4.80 6.54 -24.74
CA TYR A 242 -6.18 6.93 -24.50
C TYR A 242 -6.30 7.67 -23.17
N ARG A 243 -6.57 8.99 -23.22
CA ARG A 243 -6.79 9.80 -22.01
C ARG A 243 -8.11 9.42 -21.37
N LEU A 244 -8.08 8.95 -20.12
CA LEU A 244 -9.26 8.55 -19.39
C LEU A 244 -10.09 9.77 -18.99
N ASN A 245 -11.40 9.69 -19.20
CA ASN A 245 -12.36 10.67 -18.73
C ASN A 245 -12.80 10.32 -17.30
N LEU A 246 -11.97 10.66 -16.32
CA LEU A 246 -12.22 10.41 -14.89
C LEU A 246 -12.94 11.61 -14.27
N SER A 247 -14.02 11.34 -13.52
CA SER A 247 -14.65 12.34 -12.64
C SER A 247 -14.04 12.29 -11.23
N PRO A 248 -14.21 13.33 -10.39
CA PRO A 248 -13.65 13.36 -9.02
C PRO A 248 -14.20 12.30 -8.04
N LEU A 249 -15.18 11.48 -8.46
CA LEU A 249 -15.81 10.42 -7.68
C LEU A 249 -15.39 9.01 -8.12
N GLN A 250 -14.42 8.89 -9.03
CA GLN A 250 -13.88 7.65 -9.59
C GLN A 250 -12.39 7.48 -9.24
#